data_AF-A0A8D8MRY8-F1
#
_entry.id   AF-A0A8D8MRY8-F1
#
_cell.length_a   1.000
_cell.length_b   1.000
_cell.length_c   1.000
_cell.angle_alpha   90.00
_cell.angle_beta   90.00
_cell.angle_gamma   90.00
#
_symmetry.space_group_name_H-M   'P 1'
#
loop_
_entity.id
_entity.type
_entity.pdbx_description
1 polymer ?
#
loop_
_entity_poly.entity_id
_entity_poly.type
_entity_poly.pdbx_seq_one_letter_code
_entity_poly.pdbx_strand_id
1 'polypeptide(L)'
;MEEEYGDFPKNAIGTMIRKMLTMLDEHEIGPKLSVCYNFVLKHEALLTNVPEPVKNNDRAAQLRQQGNRLYLAKRYAKALEKYNESICYAEAGSDQLAMGYANRSAIYFEQGEYEFALLNIRLARDHNYP
;
A
#
# COMPACT_ATOMS: atom_id res chain seq x y z
N MET A 1 18.35 -23.84 -4.94
CA MET A 1 16.89 -23.85 -5.16
C MET A 1 16.52 -22.52 -5.81
N GLU A 2 17.09 -22.23 -6.98
CA GLU A 2 16.97 -20.92 -7.66
C GLU A 2 16.18 -20.98 -8.98
N GLU A 3 15.71 -22.17 -9.39
CA GLU A 3 15.13 -22.39 -10.73
C GLU A 3 13.60 -22.52 -10.77
N GLU A 4 12.86 -22.30 -9.66
CA GLU A 4 11.41 -22.57 -9.65
C GLU A 4 10.53 -21.37 -9.99
N TYR A 5 11.07 -20.14 -9.97
CA TYR A 5 10.30 -18.94 -10.28
C TYR A 5 10.86 -18.25 -11.52
N GLY A 6 10.08 -18.25 -12.62
CA GLY A 6 10.45 -17.65 -13.90
C GLY A 6 10.88 -16.18 -13.82
N ASP A 7 11.43 -15.65 -14.92
CA ASP A 7 12.03 -14.31 -14.93
C ASP A 7 10.98 -13.21 -14.63
N PHE A 8 11.06 -12.60 -13.44
CA PHE A 8 10.14 -11.54 -13.03
C PHE A 8 10.43 -10.23 -13.78
N PRO A 9 9.39 -9.43 -14.09
CA PRO A 9 9.58 -8.15 -14.75
C PRO A 9 10.50 -7.23 -13.93
N LYS A 10 11.39 -6.49 -14.62
CA LYS A 10 12.38 -5.58 -14.00
C LYS A 10 11.77 -4.23 -13.61
N ASN A 11 10.64 -4.27 -12.89
CA ASN A 11 9.95 -3.09 -12.35
C ASN A 11 9.68 -3.26 -10.84
N ALA A 12 9.07 -2.25 -10.20
CA ALA A 12 8.82 -2.29 -8.76
C ALA A 12 7.93 -3.49 -8.35
N ILE A 13 6.99 -3.87 -9.21
CA ILE A 13 6.08 -4.99 -8.99
C ILE A 13 6.84 -6.32 -9.00
N GLY A 14 7.68 -6.57 -10.01
CA GLY A 14 8.48 -7.80 -10.05
C GLY A 14 9.50 -7.89 -8.90
N THR A 15 10.04 -6.75 -8.47
CA THR A 15 10.93 -6.69 -7.29
C THR A 15 10.18 -6.99 -5.99
N MET A 16 8.98 -6.42 -5.82
CA MET A 16 8.13 -6.64 -4.65
C MET A 16 7.68 -8.11 -4.54
N ILE A 17 7.25 -8.71 -5.65
CA ILE A 17 6.80 -10.10 -5.68
C ILE A 17 7.95 -11.06 -5.36
N ARG A 18 9.14 -10.83 -5.92
CA ARG A 18 10.33 -11.63 -5.62
C ARG A 18 10.69 -11.58 -4.13
N LYS A 19 10.63 -10.38 -3.52
CA LYS A 19 10.81 -10.19 -2.08
C LYS A 19 9.73 -10.87 -1.24
N MET A 20 8.47 -10.84 -1.69
CA MET A 20 7.37 -11.51 -0.99
C MET A 20 7.52 -13.03 -1.03
N LEU A 21 7.86 -13.62 -2.18
CA LEU A 21 8.07 -15.06 -2.32
C LEU A 21 9.22 -15.54 -1.42
N THR A 22 10.35 -14.82 -1.43
CA THR A 22 11.49 -15.14 -0.54
C THR A 22 11.14 -15.05 0.94
N MET A 23 10.33 -14.08 1.37
CA MET A 23 9.85 -13.99 2.76
C MET A 23 8.80 -15.06 3.14
N LEU A 24 8.10 -15.65 2.17
CA LEU A 24 7.01 -16.61 2.44
C LEU A 24 7.45 -18.07 2.33
N ASP A 25 8.55 -18.35 1.62
CA ASP A 25 9.24 -19.64 1.69
C ASP A 25 9.74 -19.92 3.13
N GLU A 26 9.97 -18.88 3.93
CA GLU A 26 10.32 -18.99 5.36
C GLU A 26 9.12 -19.33 6.27
N HIS A 27 7.88 -19.23 5.78
CA HIS A 27 6.66 -19.28 6.60
C HIS A 27 5.52 -20.20 6.06
N GLU A 28 5.77 -21.05 5.06
CA GLU A 28 4.81 -22.03 4.48
C GLU A 28 3.50 -21.43 3.89
N ILE A 29 3.50 -20.14 3.50
CA ILE A 29 2.33 -19.45 2.91
C ILE A 29 2.31 -19.50 1.36
N GLY A 30 3.35 -20.09 0.75
CA GLY A 30 3.61 -20.14 -0.69
C GLY A 30 2.43 -20.45 -1.64
N PRO A 31 1.48 -21.36 -1.34
CA PRO A 31 0.46 -21.77 -2.31
C PRO A 31 -0.57 -20.70 -2.69
N LYS A 32 -0.95 -19.81 -1.77
CA LYS A 32 -1.97 -18.77 -2.07
C LYS A 32 -1.37 -17.60 -2.85
N LEU A 33 -0.14 -17.21 -2.53
CA LEU A 33 0.53 -16.13 -3.26
C LEU A 33 0.92 -16.58 -4.68
N SER A 34 1.32 -17.84 -4.85
CA SER A 34 1.62 -18.38 -6.19
C SER A 34 0.40 -18.35 -7.11
N VAL A 35 -0.82 -18.59 -6.60
CA VAL A 35 -2.06 -18.43 -7.39
C VAL A 35 -2.28 -16.96 -7.79
N CYS A 36 -2.13 -16.01 -6.85
CA CYS A 36 -2.24 -14.58 -7.18
C CYS A 36 -1.19 -14.15 -8.20
N TYR A 37 0.05 -14.63 -8.06
CA TYR A 37 1.13 -14.35 -8.98
C TYR A 37 0.86 -14.93 -10.37
N ASN A 38 0.48 -16.20 -10.46
CA ASN A 38 0.13 -16.86 -11.72
C ASN A 38 -1.04 -16.16 -12.41
N PHE A 39 -2.02 -15.70 -11.64
CA PHE A 39 -3.11 -14.87 -12.16
C PHE A 39 -2.57 -13.56 -12.75
N VAL A 40 -1.73 -12.83 -12.02
CA VAL A 40 -1.15 -11.56 -12.47
C VAL A 40 -0.25 -11.73 -13.70
N LEU A 41 0.58 -12.77 -13.76
CA LEU A 41 1.41 -13.09 -14.93
C LEU A 41 0.58 -13.47 -16.14
N LYS A 42 -0.45 -14.30 -15.96
CA LYS A 42 -1.36 -14.66 -17.06
C LYS A 42 -2.09 -13.43 -17.63
N HIS A 43 -2.19 -12.37 -16.83
CA HIS A 43 -2.72 -11.08 -17.22
C HIS A 43 -1.63 -9.99 -17.19
N GLU A 44 -0.43 -10.29 -17.69
CA GLU A 44 0.74 -9.38 -17.70
C GLU A 44 0.40 -7.99 -18.27
N ALA A 45 -0.54 -7.91 -19.20
CA ALA A 45 -1.09 -6.66 -19.76
C ALA A 45 -1.65 -5.69 -18.70
N LEU A 46 -2.10 -6.20 -17.54
CA LEU A 46 -2.54 -5.37 -16.40
C LEU A 46 -1.39 -4.62 -15.74
N LEU A 47 -0.14 -5.06 -15.94
CA LEU A 47 1.04 -4.48 -15.30
C LEU A 47 1.89 -3.63 -16.25
N THR A 48 1.79 -3.85 -17.57
CA THR A 48 2.76 -3.30 -18.53
C THR A 48 2.68 -1.79 -18.70
N ASN A 49 1.58 -1.15 -18.25
CA ASN A 49 1.35 0.29 -18.41
C ASN A 49 0.81 0.96 -17.14
N VAL A 50 1.14 0.46 -15.95
CA VAL A 50 0.76 1.13 -14.70
C VAL A 50 1.73 2.29 -14.45
N PRO A 51 1.31 3.56 -14.59
CA PRO A 51 2.20 4.68 -14.34
C PRO A 51 2.45 4.77 -12.84
N GLU A 52 3.71 4.58 -12.42
CA GLU A 52 4.07 4.82 -11.04
C GLU A 52 3.98 6.33 -10.77
N PRO A 53 3.19 6.77 -9.78
CA PRO A 53 3.08 8.19 -9.48
C PRO A 53 4.42 8.72 -9.01
N VAL A 54 4.88 9.80 -9.65
CA VAL A 54 6.01 10.59 -9.13
C VAL A 54 5.62 11.14 -7.77
N LYS A 55 6.48 10.92 -6.78
CA LYS A 55 6.26 11.38 -5.41
C LYS A 55 6.17 12.91 -5.37
N ASN A 56 5.23 13.41 -4.58
CA ASN A 56 4.94 14.83 -4.44
C ASN A 56 4.15 15.07 -3.13
N ASN A 57 4.81 15.66 -2.13
CA ASN A 57 4.22 15.87 -0.81
C ASN A 57 3.07 16.89 -0.83
N ASP A 58 3.10 17.91 -1.69
CA ASP A 58 2.00 18.86 -1.82
C ASP A 58 0.75 18.17 -2.33
N ARG A 59 0.90 17.29 -3.33
CA ARG A 59 -0.19 16.47 -3.85
C ARG A 59 -0.71 15.50 -2.77
N ALA A 60 0.19 14.87 -2.04
CA ALA A 60 -0.16 13.99 -0.92
C ALA A 60 -0.99 14.74 0.14
N ALA A 61 -0.59 15.96 0.51
CA ALA A 61 -1.30 16.81 1.46
C ALA A 61 -2.70 17.20 0.95
N GLN A 62 -2.83 17.60 -0.32
CA GLN A 62 -4.12 17.94 -0.93
C GLN A 62 -5.10 16.76 -0.90
N LEU A 63 -4.62 15.56 -1.27
CA LEU A 63 -5.41 14.33 -1.25
C LEU A 63 -5.82 13.94 0.17
N ARG A 64 -4.91 14.06 1.13
CA ARG A 64 -5.21 13.84 2.56
C ARG A 64 -6.29 14.79 3.05
N GLN A 65 -6.20 16.08 2.72
CA GLN A 65 -7.24 17.06 3.08
C GLN A 65 -8.61 16.75 2.42
N GLN A 66 -8.62 16.24 1.18
CA GLN A 66 -9.86 15.72 0.58
C GLN A 66 -10.42 14.54 1.38
N GLY A 67 -9.56 13.61 1.78
CA GLY A 67 -9.91 12.50 2.67
C GLY A 67 -10.50 12.98 3.99
N ASN A 68 -9.91 14.00 4.63
CA ASN A 68 -10.44 14.57 5.88
C ASN A 68 -11.87 15.10 5.72
N ARG A 69 -12.15 15.81 4.61
CA ARG A 69 -13.52 16.30 4.33
C ARG A 69 -14.51 15.15 4.15
N LEU A 70 -14.09 14.08 3.48
CA LEU A 70 -14.92 12.88 3.29
C LEU A 70 -15.13 12.12 4.61
N TYR A 71 -14.10 12.05 5.45
CA TYR A 71 -14.17 11.45 6.78
C TYR A 71 -15.18 12.18 7.67
N LEU A 72 -15.10 13.51 7.72
CA LEU A 72 -16.05 14.33 8.49
C LEU A 72 -17.49 14.17 7.98
N ALA A 73 -17.66 13.93 6.68
CA ALA A 73 -18.95 13.60 6.07
C ALA A 73 -19.36 12.12 6.26
N LYS A 74 -18.61 11.33 7.05
CA LYS A 74 -18.79 9.89 7.30
C LYS A 74 -18.79 9.02 6.04
N ARG A 75 -18.14 9.49 4.96
CA ARG A 75 -18.00 8.77 3.69
C ARG A 75 -16.71 7.94 3.71
N TYR A 76 -16.65 6.98 4.64
CA TYR A 76 -15.40 6.29 4.99
C TYR A 76 -14.72 5.56 3.83
N ALA A 77 -15.49 4.89 2.96
CA ALA A 77 -14.91 4.22 1.78
C ALA A 77 -14.16 5.20 0.86
N LYS A 78 -14.76 6.38 0.58
CA LYS A 78 -14.12 7.39 -0.26
C LYS A 78 -12.97 8.11 0.45
N ALA A 79 -13.07 8.28 1.76
CA ALA A 79 -11.97 8.82 2.55
C ALA A 79 -10.76 7.88 2.52
N LEU A 80 -10.99 6.56 2.62
CA LEU A 80 -9.96 5.54 2.50
C LEU A 80 -9.24 5.59 1.14
N GLU A 81 -9.99 5.69 0.05
CA GLU A 81 -9.43 5.88 -1.30
C GLU A 81 -8.49 7.08 -1.34
N LYS A 82 -8.91 8.23 -0.80
CA LYS A 82 -8.10 9.46 -0.79
C LYS A 82 -6.88 9.38 0.13
N TYR A 83 -6.96 8.69 1.26
CA TYR A 83 -5.79 8.44 2.10
C TYR A 83 -4.81 7.48 1.43
N ASN A 84 -5.29 6.45 0.73
CA ASN A 84 -4.42 5.56 -0.05
C ASN A 84 -3.73 6.32 -1.20
N GLU A 85 -4.47 7.14 -1.96
CA GLU A 85 -3.88 8.02 -2.97
C GLU A 85 -2.81 8.94 -2.34
N SER A 86 -3.11 9.57 -1.20
CA SER A 86 -2.14 10.41 -0.47
C SER A 86 -0.85 9.68 -0.14
N ILE A 87 -0.94 8.47 0.42
CA ILE A 87 0.22 7.61 0.74
C ILE A 87 1.02 7.26 -0.53
N CYS A 88 0.35 6.99 -1.66
CA CYS A 88 1.01 6.71 -2.93
C CYS A 88 1.85 7.90 -3.44
N TYR A 89 1.41 9.14 -3.20
CA TYR A 89 2.17 10.34 -3.59
C TYR A 89 3.20 10.77 -2.55
N ALA A 90 3.07 10.40 -1.29
CA ALA A 90 4.00 10.83 -0.25
C ALA A 90 5.42 10.28 -0.47
N GLU A 91 6.41 11.16 -0.26
CA GLU A 91 7.82 10.77 -0.24
C GLU A 91 8.13 9.92 0.99
N ALA A 92 9.08 8.99 0.84
CA ALA A 92 9.56 8.16 1.94
C ALA A 92 10.15 9.05 3.04
N GLY A 93 9.79 8.77 4.31
CA GLY A 93 10.24 9.53 5.46
C GLY A 93 9.59 10.91 5.65
N SER A 94 8.66 11.31 4.78
CA SER A 94 7.94 12.58 4.94
C SER A 94 6.84 12.50 6.00
N ASP A 95 6.56 13.64 6.64
CA ASP A 95 5.43 13.77 7.57
C ASP A 95 4.08 13.48 6.87
N GLN A 96 3.98 13.72 5.55
CA GLN A 96 2.76 13.41 4.81
C GLN A 96 2.51 11.90 4.74
N LEU A 97 3.56 11.09 4.67
CA LEU A 97 3.44 9.63 4.71
C LEU A 97 2.92 9.18 6.07
N ALA A 98 3.50 9.70 7.16
CA ALA A 98 3.07 9.43 8.53
C ALA A 98 1.60 9.83 8.76
N MET A 99 1.23 11.05 8.32
CA MET A 99 -0.14 11.55 8.42
C MET A 99 -1.12 10.74 7.58
N GLY A 100 -0.70 10.25 6.41
CA GLY A 100 -1.50 9.34 5.59
C GLY A 100 -1.85 8.05 6.33
N TYR A 101 -0.85 7.43 6.97
CA TYR A 101 -1.07 6.21 7.78
C TYR A 101 -1.98 6.47 8.98
N ALA A 102 -1.77 7.54 9.74
CA ALA A 102 -2.61 7.86 10.88
C ALA A 102 -4.08 8.15 10.48
N ASN A 103 -4.28 8.86 9.38
CA ASN A 103 -5.63 9.10 8.87
C ASN A 103 -6.30 7.80 8.40
N ARG A 104 -5.53 6.89 7.81
CA ARG A 104 -6.03 5.58 7.41
C ARG A 104 -6.32 4.67 8.60
N SER A 105 -5.57 4.75 9.70
CA SER A 105 -5.88 3.99 10.92
C SER A 105 -7.22 4.39 11.52
N ALA A 106 -7.58 5.68 11.46
CA ALA A 106 -8.89 6.15 11.89
C ALA A 106 -10.03 5.49 11.08
N ILE A 107 -9.88 5.32 9.76
CA ILE A 107 -10.87 4.60 8.96
C ILE A 107 -11.02 3.14 9.40
N TYR A 108 -9.90 2.43 9.57
CA TYR A 108 -9.96 1.02 9.98
C TYR A 108 -10.57 0.88 11.38
N PHE A 109 -10.31 1.83 12.28
CA PHE A 109 -10.96 1.86 13.59
C PHE A 109 -12.48 2.03 13.47
N GLU A 110 -12.96 2.99 12.67
CA GLU A 110 -14.40 3.20 12.42
C GLU A 110 -15.08 1.97 11.79
N GLN A 111 -14.32 1.12 11.09
CA GLN A 111 -14.81 -0.11 10.47
C GLN A 111 -14.72 -1.34 11.39
N GLY A 112 -14.14 -1.23 12.59
CA GLY A 112 -13.90 -2.36 13.50
C GLY A 112 -12.71 -3.24 13.11
N GLU A 113 -11.90 -2.80 12.14
CA GLU A 113 -10.75 -3.50 11.58
C GLU A 113 -9.49 -3.19 12.40
N TYR A 114 -9.50 -3.57 13.69
CA TYR A 114 -8.54 -3.07 14.67
C TYR A 114 -7.09 -3.50 14.41
N GLU A 115 -6.86 -4.68 13.85
CA GLU A 115 -5.50 -5.13 13.49
C GLU A 115 -4.88 -4.22 12.40
N PHE A 116 -5.68 -3.84 11.40
CA PHE A 116 -5.25 -2.90 10.37
C PHE A 116 -5.05 -1.50 10.94
N ALA A 117 -5.88 -1.08 11.89
CA ALA A 117 -5.69 0.20 12.58
C ALA A 117 -4.36 0.22 13.35
N LEU A 118 -4.06 -0.81 14.15
CA LEU A 118 -2.82 -0.93 14.90
C LEU A 118 -1.58 -0.97 14.00
N LEU A 119 -1.64 -1.69 12.88
CA LEU A 119 -0.58 -1.71 11.89
C LEU A 119 -0.30 -0.30 11.35
N ASN A 120 -1.35 0.46 10.99
CA ASN A 120 -1.18 1.81 10.48
C ASN A 120 -0.70 2.80 11.54
N ILE A 121 -1.08 2.63 12.81
CA ILE A 121 -0.54 3.43 13.92
C ILE A 121 0.96 3.20 14.07
N ARG A 122 1.42 1.93 14.00
CA ARG A 122 2.86 1.61 14.02
C ARG A 122 3.58 2.25 12.84
N LEU A 123 3.05 2.09 11.63
CA LEU A 123 3.62 2.71 10.42
C LEU A 123 3.70 4.24 10.54
N ALA A 124 2.67 4.89 11.07
CA ALA A 124 2.70 6.34 11.30
C ALA A 124 3.84 6.72 12.26
N ARG A 125 3.95 6.05 13.41
CA ARG A 125 4.99 6.31 14.41
C ARG A 125 6.41 6.10 13.86
N ASP A 126 6.60 5.04 13.08
CA ASP A 126 7.91 4.73 12.46
C ASP A 126 8.33 5.78 11.41
N HIS A 127 7.38 6.61 10.95
CA HIS A 127 7.61 7.71 10.01
C HIS A 127 7.52 9.10 10.68
N ASN A 128 7.80 9.18 11.99
CA ASN A 128 7.83 10.43 12.76
C ASN A 128 6.47 11.15 12.86
N TYR A 129 5.37 10.40 12.98
CA TYR A 129 4.09 11.02 13.31
C TYR A 129 4.19 11.82 14.64
N PRO A 130 3.72 13.08 14.70
CA PRO A 130 3.81 13.94 15.89
C PRO A 130 3.10 13.41 17.13
#